data_AF-A0A7W1T4U0-F1
#
_entry.id   AF-A0A7W1T4U0-F1
#
_cell.length_a   1.000
_cell.length_b   1.000
_cell.length_c   1.000
_cell.angle_alpha   90.00
_cell.angle_beta   90.00
_cell.angle_gamma   90.00
#
_symmetry.space_group_name_H-M   'P 1'
#
loop_
_entity.id
_entity.type
_entity.pdbx_description
1 polymer ?
#
loop_
_entity_poly.entity_id
_entity_poly.type
_entity_poly.pdbx_seq_one_letter_code
_entity_poly.pdbx_strand_id
1 'polypeptide(L)' 'MTYKQTKDMMRKAVPLARKLEGDWTIRMKLALKETVILHYLREELNAQNVQILLAKGCSQRRICKHHGVTSHQLSLLK' A
#
# COMPACT_ATOMS: atom_id res chain seq x y z
N MET A 1 -7.97 -10.72 1.25
CA MET A 1 -6.83 -11.02 2.14
C MET A 1 -7.14 -12.26 2.96
N THR A 2 -6.21 -13.20 3.06
CA THR A 2 -6.32 -14.39 3.91
C THR A 2 -5.79 -14.12 5.32
N TYR A 3 -6.14 -14.96 6.29
CA TYR A 3 -5.64 -14.85 7.67
C TYR A 3 -4.10 -14.78 7.74
N LYS A 4 -3.42 -15.60 6.93
CA LYS A 4 -1.95 -15.62 6.84
C LYS A 4 -1.39 -14.28 6.38
N GLN A 5 -1.98 -13.69 5.34
CA GLN A 5 -1.58 -12.36 4.84
C GLN A 5 -1.78 -11.28 5.90
N THR A 6 -2.92 -11.31 6.61
CA THR A 6 -3.20 -10.36 7.70
C THR A 6 -2.17 -10.48 8.83
N LYS A 7 -1.82 -11.71 9.23
CA LYS A 7 -0.79 -11.96 10.25
C LYS A 7 0.59 -11.43 9.82
N ASP A 8 0.98 -11.65 8.58
CA ASP A 8 2.24 -11.16 8.03
C ASP A 8 2.29 -9.64 7.92
N MET A 9 1.17 -9.00 7.55
CA MET A 9 1.08 -7.54 7.53
C MET A 9 1.20 -6.96 8.94
N MET A 10 0.52 -7.52 9.93
CA MET A 10 0.64 -7.10 11.34
C MET A 10 2.09 -7.24 11.83
N ARG A 11 2.76 -8.35 11.50
CA ARG A 11 4.18 -8.57 11.84
C ARG A 11 5.11 -7.48 11.28
N LYS A 12 4.77 -6.89 10.12
CA LYS A 12 5.52 -5.79 9.49
C LYS A 12 5.07 -4.41 9.98
N ALA A 13 3.79 -4.23 10.27
CA ALA A 13 3.21 -2.95 10.67
C ALA A 13 3.63 -2.55 12.09
N VAL A 14 3.67 -3.48 13.03
CA VAL A 14 4.02 -3.18 14.43
C VAL A 14 5.44 -2.57 14.56
N PRO A 15 6.50 -3.13 13.95
CA PRO A 15 7.82 -2.49 13.95
C PRO A 15 7.83 -1.12 13.28
N LEU A 16 7.06 -0.91 12.21
CA LEU A 16 6.94 0.39 11.56
C LEU A 16 6.28 1.43 12.48
N ALA A 17 5.19 1.06 13.15
CA ALA A 17 4.50 1.94 14.11
C ALA A 17 5.40 2.35 15.28
N ARG A 18 6.28 1.44 15.75
CA ARG A 18 7.25 1.74 16.82
C ARG A 18 8.30 2.79 16.44
N LYS A 19 8.61 2.95 15.15
CA LYS A 19 9.56 3.96 14.64
C LYS A 19 8.95 5.35 14.50
N LEU A 20 7.61 5.43 14.51
CA LEU A 20 6.90 6.70 14.42
C LEU A 20 6.72 7.27 15.82
N GLU A 21 6.64 8.59 15.92
CA GLU A 21 6.38 9.34 17.15
C GLU A 21 4.89 9.72 17.27
N GLY A 22 4.41 9.93 18.50
CA GLY A 22 3.02 10.32 18.79
C GLY A 22 2.09 9.18 19.23
N ASP A 23 0.78 9.40 19.08
CA ASP A 23 -0.26 8.49 19.58
C ASP A 23 -0.18 7.09 18.93
N TRP A 24 -0.28 6.05 19.76
CA TRP A 24 -0.16 4.67 19.29
C TRP A 24 -1.20 4.30 18.23
N THR A 25 -2.45 4.74 18.39
CA THR A 25 -3.55 4.41 17.49
C THR A 25 -3.33 5.02 16.11
N ILE A 26 -2.89 6.28 16.07
CA ILE A 26 -2.55 6.97 14.83
C ILE A 26 -1.36 6.29 14.14
N ARG A 27 -0.29 6.00 14.89
CA ARG A 27 0.91 5.32 14.37
C ARG A 27 0.59 3.96 13.77
N MET A 28 -0.24 3.17 14.46
CA MET A 28 -0.66 1.87 13.98
C MET A 28 -1.51 1.98 12.70
N LYS A 29 -2.43 2.96 12.64
CA LYS A 29 -3.23 3.23 11.43
C LYS A 29 -2.36 3.60 10.23
N LEU A 30 -1.34 4.44 10.44
CA LEU A 30 -0.37 4.83 9.40
C LEU A 30 0.48 3.63 8.95
N ALA A 31 1.04 2.87 9.89
CA ALA A 31 1.85 1.71 9.59
C ALA A 31 1.06 0.64 8.83
N LEU A 32 -0.18 0.36 9.26
CA LEU A 32 -1.06 -0.58 8.56
C LEU A 32 -1.35 -0.10 7.14
N LYS A 33 -1.72 1.17 6.97
CA LYS A 33 -1.95 1.77 5.64
C LYS A 33 -0.74 1.58 4.72
N GLU A 34 0.45 1.85 5.23
CA GLU A 34 1.69 1.70 4.45
C GLU A 34 1.98 0.23 4.10
N THR A 35 1.82 -0.70 5.04
CA THR A 35 2.02 -2.13 4.76
C THR A 35 1.03 -2.68 3.73
N VAL A 36 -0.22 -2.21 3.74
CA VAL A 36 -1.23 -2.55 2.74
C VAL A 36 -0.81 -2.03 1.37
N ILE A 37 -0.39 -0.77 1.28
CA ILE A 37 0.09 -0.18 0.02
C ILE A 37 1.29 -0.97 -0.52
N LEU A 38 2.26 -1.30 0.33
CA LEU A 38 3.42 -2.09 -0.06
C LEU A 38 3.07 -3.52 -0.51
N HIS A 39 2.01 -4.11 0.03
CA HIS A 39 1.53 -5.42 -0.42
C HIS A 39 1.00 -5.34 -1.84
N TYR A 40 0.07 -4.42 -2.11
CA TYR A 40 -0.53 -4.26 -3.44
C TYR A 40 0.45 -3.75 -4.50
N LEU A 41 1.46 -2.94 -4.12
CA LEU A 41 2.52 -2.54 -5.05
C LEU A 41 3.39 -3.72 -5.52
N ARG A 42 3.48 -4.80 -4.73
CA ARG A 42 4.24 -6.00 -5.12
C ARG A 42 3.46 -6.95 -6.00
N GLU A 43 2.14 -6.78 -6.06
CA GLU A 43 1.30 -7.56 -6.96
C GLU A 43 1.43 -7.03 -8.40
N GLU A 44 1.01 -7.84 -9.36
CA GLU A 44 0.97 -7.43 -10.76
C GLU A 44 0.05 -6.22 -10.95
N LEU A 45 0.45 -5.34 -11.86
CA LEU A 45 -0.30 -4.13 -12.15
C LEU A 45 -1.57 -4.50 -12.95
N ASN A 46 -2.73 -4.36 -12.31
CA ASN A 46 -4.03 -4.55 -12.92
C ASN A 46 -5.01 -3.47 -12.42
N ALA A 47 -6.17 -3.38 -13.07
CA ALA A 47 -7.18 -2.35 -12.77
C ALA A 47 -7.64 -2.37 -11.30
N GLN A 48 -7.88 -3.57 -10.76
CA GLN A 48 -8.34 -3.75 -9.38
C GLN A 48 -7.31 -3.25 -8.36
N ASN A 49 -6.03 -3.61 -8.55
CA ASN A 49 -4.93 -3.22 -7.67
C ASN A 49 -4.67 -1.73 -7.75
N VAL A 50 -4.74 -1.12 -8.95
CA VAL A 50 -4.64 0.33 -9.13
C VAL A 50 -5.73 1.05 -8.36
N GLN A 51 -6.98 0.59 -8.45
CA GLN A 51 -8.10 1.21 -7.75
C GLN A 51 -7.97 1.09 -6.23
N ILE A 52 -7.53 -0.06 -5.72
CA ILE A 52 -7.25 -0.26 -4.30
C ILE A 52 -6.14 0.68 -3.81
N LEU A 53 -5.04 0.79 -4.57
CA LEU A 53 -3.93 1.67 -4.22
C LEU A 53 -4.37 3.14 -4.17
N LEU A 54 -5.15 3.60 -5.14
CA LEU A 54 -5.69 4.97 -5.17
C LEU A 54 -6.66 5.22 -4.00
N ALA A 55 -7.56 4.28 -3.72
CA ALA A 55 -8.50 4.37 -2.59
C ALA A 55 -7.78 4.40 -1.23
N LYS A 56 -6.62 3.74 -1.13
CA LYS A 56 -5.74 3.81 0.05
C LYS A 56 -4.85 5.05 0.04
N GLY A 57 -5.00 5.98 -0.89
CA GLY A 57 -4.27 7.25 -0.95
C GLY A 57 -2.83 7.11 -1.44
N CYS A 58 -2.49 6.04 -2.16
CA CYS A 58 -1.25 5.96 -2.92
C CYS A 58 -1.38 6.87 -4.14
N SER A 59 -0.39 7.74 -4.39
CA SER A 59 -0.43 8.63 -5.53
C SER A 59 -0.14 7.89 -6.83
N GLN A 60 -0.79 8.31 -7.93
CA GLN A 60 -0.52 7.76 -9.26
C GLN A 60 0.98 7.82 -9.62
N ARG A 61 1.67 8.90 -9.22
CA ARG A 61 3.13 9.03 -9.37
C ARG A 61 3.90 7.90 -8.68
N ARG A 62 3.52 7.54 -7.45
CA ARG A 62 4.16 6.47 -6.68
C ARG A 62 3.94 5.10 -7.36
N ILE A 63 2.74 4.85 -7.86
CA ILE A 63 2.41 3.62 -8.59
C ILE A 63 3.22 3.53 -9.90
N CYS A 64 3.21 4.60 -10.70
CA CYS A 64 3.98 4.68 -11.95
C CYS A 64 5.47 4.41 -11.73
N LYS A 65 6.07 5.07 -10.72
CA LYS A 65 7.49 4.88 -10.37
C LYS A 65 7.80 3.44 -9.95
N HIS A 66 6.90 2.80 -9.21
CA HIS A 66 7.12 1.44 -8.73
C HIS A 66 7.08 0.40 -9.85
N HIS A 67 6.13 0.53 -10.79
CA HIS A 67 5.94 -0.43 -11.88
C HIS A 67 6.68 -0.05 -13.18
N GLY A 68 7.36 1.10 -13.22
CA GLY A 68 8.06 1.58 -14.42
C GLY A 68 7.12 1.95 -15.58
N VAL A 69 5.86 2.26 -15.29
CA VAL A 69 4.83 2.59 -16.29
C VAL A 69 4.59 4.09 -16.38
N THR A 70 4.14 4.54 -17.54
CA THR A 70 3.74 5.94 -17.74
C THR A 70 2.35 6.21 -17.18
N SER A 71 2.06 7.49 -16.91
CA SER A 71 0.72 7.93 -16.51
C SER A 71 -0.36 7.52 -17.51
N HIS A 72 -0.03 7.53 -18.81
CA HIS A 72 -0.92 7.11 -19.89
C HIS A 72 -1.21 5.60 -19.85
N GLN A 73 -0.19 4.78 -19.64
CA GLN A 73 -0.38 3.33 -19.47
C GLN A 73 -1.25 3.02 -18.25
N LEU A 74 -1.07 3.79 -17.17
CA LEU A 74 -1.87 3.61 -15.97
C LEU A 74 -3.32 4.10 -16.13
N SER A 75 -3.59 5.11 -16.97
CA SER A 75 -4.96 5.53 -17.27
C SER A 75 -5.74 4.52 -18.11
N LEU A 76 -5.06 3.66 -18.89
CA LEU A 76 -5.72 2.58 -19.63
C LEU A 76 -6.21 1.44 -18.73
N LEU A 77 -5.74 1.40 -17.48
CA LEU A 77 -6.10 0.39 -16.48
C LEU A 77 -7.08 0.93 -15.42
N LYS A 78 -7.49 2.20 -15.48
CA LYS A 78 -8.43 2.79 -14.52
C LYS A 78 -9.87 2.48 -14.85
#